data_AF-A0A3M1JWZ8-F1
#
_entry.id   AF-A0A3M1JWZ8-F1
#
_cell.length_a   1.000
_cell.length_b   1.000
_cell.length_c   1.000
_cell.angle_alpha   90.00
_cell.angle_beta   90.00
_cell.angle_gamma   90.00
#
_symmetry.space_group_name_H-M   'P 1'
#
loop_
_entity.id
_entity.type
_entity.pdbx_description
1 polymer ?
#
loop_
_entity_poly.entity_id
_entity_poly.type
_entity_poly.pdbx_seq_one_letter_code
_entity_poly.pdbx_strand_id
1 'polypeptide(L)'
;SRNFRSVVYIQYPREGTWTLAFVTGESRNADGKEYTHLFVPTTPNPTSGFFIMIPKDETIPAQMDVEQGLKAIISGGMLAPVSHEVPSGEATSHGD
;
A
#
# COMPACT_ATOMS: atom_id res chain seq x y z
N SER A 1 8.93 -16.69 -9.78
CA SER A 1 8.66 -16.93 -8.34
C SER A 1 8.00 -15.68 -7.77
N ARG A 2 6.89 -15.87 -7.07
CA ARG A 2 5.86 -14.87 -6.76
C ARG A 2 6.30 -14.03 -5.54
N ASN A 3 7.11 -12.99 -5.74
CA ASN A 3 7.82 -12.33 -4.63
C ASN A 3 7.17 -11.00 -4.16
N PHE A 4 5.84 -10.93 -4.06
CA PHE A 4 5.24 -9.90 -3.21
C PHE A 4 5.52 -10.27 -1.76
N ARG A 5 6.20 -9.40 -1.03
CA ARG A 5 6.68 -9.70 0.33
C ARG A 5 5.59 -9.50 1.37
N SER A 6 4.74 -8.51 1.19
CA SER A 6 3.67 -8.15 2.13
C SER A 6 2.66 -7.21 1.46
N VAL A 7 1.51 -7.02 2.12
CA VAL A 7 0.46 -6.07 1.74
C VAL A 7 0.45 -4.92 2.72
N VAL A 8 0.37 -3.70 2.19
CA VAL A 8 0.30 -2.47 2.99
C VAL A 8 -0.84 -1.58 2.51
N TYR A 9 -1.34 -0.74 3.41
CA TYR A 9 -2.12 0.44 3.11
C TYR A 9 -1.21 1.64 2.92
N ILE A 10 -1.54 2.47 1.94
CA ILE A 10 -0.90 3.76 1.68
C ILE A 10 -1.97 4.82 1.37
N GLN A 11 -1.61 6.09 1.57
CA GLN A 11 -2.46 7.19 1.12
C GLN A 11 -2.20 7.49 -0.37
N TYR A 12 -3.21 7.30 -1.22
CA TYR A 12 -3.13 7.55 -2.65
C TYR A 12 -4.53 7.70 -3.27
N PRO A 13 -4.75 8.66 -4.19
CA PRO A 13 -3.78 9.62 -4.73
C PRO A 13 -3.61 10.88 -3.86
N ARG A 14 -4.30 10.97 -2.72
CA ARG A 14 -4.23 12.10 -1.80
C ARG A 14 -4.38 11.65 -0.35
N GLU A 15 -4.09 12.55 0.58
CA GLU A 15 -4.30 12.30 1.99
C GLU A 15 -5.77 12.00 2.34
N GLY A 16 -5.99 11.10 3.30
CA GLY A 16 -7.30 10.61 3.71
C GLY A 16 -7.93 9.58 2.75
N THR A 17 -7.30 9.30 1.61
CA THR A 17 -7.73 8.25 0.67
C THR A 17 -6.74 7.10 0.68
N TRP A 18 -7.21 5.89 0.97
CA TRP A 18 -6.33 4.74 1.18
C TRP A 18 -6.51 3.67 0.12
N THR A 19 -5.42 3.01 -0.25
CA THR A 19 -5.41 1.86 -1.16
C THR A 19 -4.51 0.76 -0.64
N LEU A 20 -4.78 -0.48 -1.05
CA LEU A 20 -3.85 -1.59 -0.89
C LEU A 20 -2.71 -1.48 -1.92
N ALA A 21 -1.51 -1.81 -1.48
CA ALA A 21 -0.32 -1.92 -2.31
C ALA A 21 0.52 -3.14 -1.88
N PHE A 22 1.32 -3.65 -2.81
CA PHE A 22 2.13 -4.84 -2.60
C PHE A 22 3.60 -4.49 -2.58
N VAL A 23 4.30 -4.89 -1.52
CA VAL A 23 5.74 -4.62 -1.38
C VAL A 23 6.52 -5.50 -2.35
N THR A 24 7.32 -4.86 -3.20
CA THR A 24 8.17 -5.50 -4.20
C THR A 24 9.66 -5.36 -3.89
N GLY A 25 10.04 -4.46 -3.00
CA GLY A 25 11.43 -4.16 -2.67
C GLY A 25 11.61 -2.98 -1.72
N GLU A 26 12.86 -2.63 -1.46
CA GLU A 26 13.27 -1.47 -0.66
C GLU A 26 14.50 -0.84 -1.31
N SER A 27 14.68 0.47 -1.11
CA SER A 27 15.89 1.19 -1.51
C SER A 27 16.24 2.29 -0.52
N ARG A 28 17.40 2.91 -0.71
CA ARG A 28 17.87 4.06 0.06
C ARG A 28 18.36 5.15 -0.88
N ASN A 29 18.06 6.41 -0.59
CA ASN A 29 18.59 7.53 -1.36
C ASN A 29 20.02 7.92 -0.90
N ALA A 30 20.61 8.94 -1.53
CA ALA A 30 21.96 9.41 -1.19
C ALA A 30 22.09 9.92 0.26
N ASP A 31 21.02 10.48 0.82
CA ASP A 31 20.98 11.01 2.20
C ASP A 31 20.72 9.93 3.25
N GLY A 32 20.56 8.68 2.82
CA GLY A 32 20.32 7.56 3.70
C GLY A 32 18.84 7.30 4.03
N LYS A 33 17.89 8.07 3.46
CA LYS A 33 16.46 7.87 3.67
C LYS A 33 15.98 6.58 2.98
N GLU A 34 15.27 5.74 3.73
CA GLU A 34 14.74 4.46 3.25
C GLU A 34 13.38 4.63 2.55
N TYR A 35 13.20 3.88 1.46
CA TYR A 35 11.99 3.87 0.65
C TYR A 35 11.50 2.44 0.47
N THR A 36 10.18 2.27 0.49
CA THR A 36 9.52 1.01 0.14
C THR A 36 9.05 1.06 -1.30
N HIS A 37 9.33 0.01 -2.06
CA HIS A 37 8.88 -0.16 -3.44
C HIS A 37 7.54 -0.88 -3.45
N LEU A 38 6.58 -0.30 -4.15
CA LEU A 38 5.20 -0.75 -4.13
C LEU A 38 4.67 -0.93 -5.55
N PHE A 39 3.96 -2.04 -5.75
CA PHE A 39 3.04 -2.19 -6.86
C PHE A 39 1.62 -1.85 -6.38
N VAL A 40 1.02 -0.83 -6.99
CA VAL A 40 -0.37 -0.42 -6.74
C VAL A 40 -1.23 -0.91 -7.92
N PRO A 41 -1.96 -2.02 -7.79
CA PRO A 41 -2.75 -2.55 -8.89
C PRO A 41 -4.01 -1.73 -9.14
N THR A 42 -4.56 -1.88 -10.34
CA THR A 42 -5.91 -1.44 -10.66
C THR A 42 -6.94 -2.51 -10.33
N THR A 43 -8.12 -2.10 -9.88
CA THR A 43 -9.27 -2.98 -9.68
C THR A 43 -10.18 -2.98 -10.92
N PRO A 44 -10.85 -4.09 -11.28
CA PRO A 44 -10.71 -5.45 -10.74
C PRO A 44 -9.57 -6.25 -11.39
N ASN A 45 -8.90 -5.71 -12.41
CA ASN A 45 -7.86 -6.41 -13.16
C ASN A 45 -6.45 -6.00 -12.66
N PRO A 46 -5.79 -6.80 -11.81
CA PRO A 46 -4.49 -6.45 -11.22
C PRO A 46 -3.31 -6.62 -12.17
N THR A 47 -3.57 -6.81 -13.47
CA THR A 47 -2.51 -6.95 -14.48
C THR A 47 -1.78 -5.62 -14.72
N SER A 48 -2.51 -4.50 -14.62
CA SER A 48 -1.96 -3.14 -14.68
C SER A 48 -1.90 -2.49 -13.31
N GLY A 49 -1.07 -1.46 -13.20
CA GLY A 49 -0.92 -0.69 -11.99
C GLY A 49 0.25 0.29 -12.09
N PHE A 50 0.57 0.88 -10.95
CA PHE A 50 1.67 1.81 -10.80
C PHE A 50 2.79 1.16 -10.01
N PHE A 51 4.02 1.45 -10.41
CA PHE A 51 5.16 1.33 -9.52
C PHE A 51 5.35 2.67 -8.81
N ILE A 52 5.38 2.66 -7.49
CA ILE A 52 5.68 3.84 -6.69
C ILE A 52 6.75 3.52 -5.65
N MET A 53 7.48 4.54 -5.23
CA MET A 53 8.41 4.48 -4.10
C MET A 53 8.02 5.58 -3.13
N ILE A 54 7.78 5.21 -1.88
CA ILE A 54 7.44 6.17 -0.81
C ILE A 54 8.36 5.95 0.39
N PRO A 55 8.56 6.96 1.26
CA PRO A 55 9.23 6.78 2.53
C PRO A 55 8.68 5.59 3.32
N LYS A 56 9.57 4.81 3.92
CA LYS A 56 9.22 3.54 4.57
C LYS A 56 8.18 3.71 5.70
N ASP A 57 8.20 4.86 6.37
CA ASP A 57 7.30 5.27 7.46
C ASP A 57 5.90 5.72 7.00
N GLU A 58 5.66 5.86 5.69
CA GLU A 58 4.35 6.19 5.12
C GLU A 58 3.51 4.95 4.76
N THR A 59 3.94 3.76 5.17
CA THR A 59 3.22 2.50 4.94
C THR A 59 2.57 1.98 6.22
N ILE A 60 1.37 1.40 6.11
CA ILE A 60 0.69 0.72 7.22
C ILE A 60 0.49 -0.75 6.85
N PRO A 61 0.99 -1.73 7.63
CA PRO A 61 0.76 -3.15 7.35
C PRO A 61 -0.74 -3.49 7.30
N ALA A 62 -1.17 -4.23 6.28
CA ALA A 62 -2.59 -4.49 6.05
C ALA A 62 -3.17 -5.69 6.84
N GLN A 63 -2.41 -6.24 7.81
CA GLN A 63 -2.75 -7.45 8.59
C GLN A 63 -3.38 -8.59 7.77
N MET A 64 -2.96 -8.72 6.51
CA MET A 64 -3.47 -9.71 5.57
C MET A 64 -2.33 -10.24 4.70
N ASP A 65 -2.51 -11.44 4.17
CA ASP A 65 -1.59 -12.00 3.20
C ASP A 65 -1.83 -11.45 1.77
N VAL A 66 -0.90 -11.76 0.87
CA VAL A 66 -0.95 -11.32 -0.54
C VAL A 66 -2.19 -11.87 -1.28
N GLU A 67 -2.64 -13.07 -0.94
CA GLU A 67 -3.79 -13.69 -1.59
C GLU A 67 -5.10 -12.97 -1.22
N GLN A 68 -5.27 -12.65 0.06
CA GLN A 68 -6.39 -11.86 0.57
C GLN A 68 -6.40 -10.46 -0.05
N GLY A 69 -5.25 -9.80 -0.11
CA GLY A 69 -5.12 -8.51 -0.77
C GLY A 69 -5.51 -8.57 -2.26
N LEU A 70 -5.04 -9.57 -3.00
CA LEU A 70 -5.41 -9.76 -4.40
C LEU A 70 -6.89 -10.04 -4.59
N LYS A 71 -7.53 -10.85 -3.71
CA LYS A 71 -8.98 -11.08 -3.74
C LYS A 71 -9.77 -9.79 -3.52
N ALA A 72 -9.33 -8.93 -2.59
CA ALA A 72 -9.94 -7.63 -2.37
C ALA A 72 -9.84 -6.76 -3.64
N ILE A 73 -8.67 -6.71 -4.28
CA ILE A 73 -8.46 -5.95 -5.53
C ILE A 73 -9.33 -6.50 -6.67
N ILE A 74 -9.31 -7.83 -6.89
CA ILE A 74 -10.05 -8.48 -7.99
C ILE A 74 -11.56 -8.32 -7.83
N SER A 75 -12.06 -8.34 -6.59
CA SER A 75 -13.48 -8.13 -6.29
C SER A 75 -13.91 -6.66 -6.30
N GLY A 76 -13.01 -5.71 -6.58
CA GLY A 76 -13.31 -4.28 -6.48
C GLY A 76 -13.63 -3.82 -5.06
N GLY A 77 -13.07 -4.49 -4.06
CA GLY A 77 -13.26 -4.20 -2.63
C GLY A 77 -14.38 -4.99 -1.95
N MET A 78 -15.21 -5.73 -2.67
CA MET A 78 -16.32 -6.50 -2.05
C MET A 78 -15.84 -7.58 -1.07
N LEU A 79 -14.63 -8.12 -1.27
CA LEU A 79 -14.01 -9.11 -0.39
C LEU A 79 -12.93 -8.50 0.52
N ALA A 80 -12.89 -7.18 0.64
CA ALA A 80 -12.00 -6.53 1.60
C ALA A 80 -12.46 -6.81 3.04
N PRO A 81 -11.55 -6.82 4.03
CA PRO A 81 -11.92 -6.94 5.43
C PRO A 81 -12.87 -5.84 5.89
N VAL A 82 -13.79 -6.18 6.78
CA VAL A 82 -14.76 -5.22 7.38
C VAL A 82 -14.07 -4.23 8.32
N SER A 83 -12.93 -4.62 8.90
CA SER A 83 -12.10 -3.80 9.79
C SER A 83 -10.68 -3.67 9.26
N HIS A 84 -10.11 -2.47 9.32
CA HIS A 84 -8.75 -2.17 8.92
C HIS A 84 -8.07 -1.25 9.95
N GLU A 85 -6.74 -1.34 10.06
CA GLU A 85 -5.94 -0.53 11.00
C GLU A 85 -5.57 0.86 10.45
N VAL A 86 -6.19 1.26 9.36
CA VAL A 86 -5.99 2.57 8.76
C VAL A 86 -6.49 3.69 9.69
N PRO A 87 -5.68 4.74 9.98
CA PRO A 87 -6.06 5.87 10.83
C PRO A 87 -7.30 6.62 10.33
N SER A 88 -8.08 7.17 11.25
CA SER A 88 -9.33 7.91 11.00
C SER A 88 -9.17 9.28 10.33
N GLY A 89 -7.99 9.60 9.76
CA GLY A 89 -7.81 10.77 8.91
C GLY A 89 -7.36 12.06 9.59
N GLU A 90 -6.88 12.02 10.84
CA GLU A 90 -5.98 13.09 11.30
C GLU A 90 -4.63 12.84 10.62
N ALA A 91 -4.43 13.49 9.47
CA ALA A 91 -3.11 13.67 8.90
C ALA A 91 -2.18 14.04 10.06
N THR A 92 -1.10 13.29 10.23
CA THR A 92 0.00 13.74 11.07
C THR A 92 0.40 15.09 10.50
N SER A 93 -0.06 16.16 11.14
CA SER A 93 0.35 17.51 10.85
C SER A 93 1.87 17.46 10.97
N HIS A 94 2.56 17.40 9.84
CA HIS A 94 3.97 17.70 9.78
C HIS A 94 4.00 19.18 10.12
N GLY A 95 4.18 19.46 11.41
CA GLY A 95 4.19 20.81 11.94
C GLY A 95 5.22 21.63 11.19
N ASP A 96 4.85 22.89 10.95
CA ASP A 96 5.74 23.95 10.50
C ASP A 96 7.00 24.06 11.39
#